data_AF-A0A2V8N3I6-F1
#
_entry.id   AF-A0A2V8N3I6-F1
#
_cell.length_a   1.000
_cell.length_b   1.000
_cell.length_c   1.000
_cell.angle_alpha   90.00
_cell.angle_beta   90.00
_cell.angle_gamma   90.00
#
_symmetry.space_group_name_H-M   'P 1'
#
loop_
_entity.id
_entity.type
_entity.pdbx_description
1 polymer ?
#
loop_
_entity_poly.entity_id
_entity_poly.type
_entity_poly.pdbx_seq_one_letter_code
_entity_poly.pdbx_strand_id
1 'polypeptide(L)'
;MRRTLIQFDEDTYHKLRRRAFEGKRSISSIVRELVAKGLEGGPRKKFTRVEQFSSVGAGRSKQGRLAPVSERHDKALAEAILKLKK
;
A
#
# COMPACT_ATOMS: atom_id res chain seq x y z
N MET A 1 -11.64 26.92 -17.19
CA MET A 1 -11.27 25.51 -17.47
C MET A 1 -10.51 25.45 -18.79
N ARG A 2 -9.56 24.53 -18.96
CA ARG A 2 -8.87 24.25 -20.23
C ARG A 2 -9.14 22.80 -20.64
N ARG A 3 -9.31 22.52 -21.94
CA ARG A 3 -9.51 21.15 -22.47
C ARG A 3 -8.16 20.58 -22.88
N THR A 4 -7.85 19.40 -22.39
CA THR A 4 -6.61 18.67 -22.67
C THR A 4 -6.95 17.24 -23.05
N LEU A 5 -6.31 16.71 -24.09
CA LEU A 5 -6.41 15.31 -24.46
C LEU A 5 -5.28 14.56 -23.76
N ILE A 6 -5.63 13.53 -23.01
CA ILE A 6 -4.68 12.70 -22.25
C ILE A 6 -5.00 11.25 -22.60
N GLN A 7 -3.96 10.49 -22.95
CA GLN A 7 -4.09 9.07 -23.22
C GLN A 7 -3.86 8.28 -21.92
N PHE A 8 -4.74 7.33 -21.64
CA PHE A 8 -4.60 6.36 -20.56
C PHE A 8 -4.51 4.97 -21.17
N ASP A 9 -3.86 4.04 -20.47
CA ASP A 9 -4.03 2.63 -20.76
C ASP A 9 -5.47 2.18 -20.42
N GLU A 10 -5.89 1.07 -21.03
CA GLU A 10 -7.27 0.57 -20.93
C GLU A 10 -7.66 0.26 -19.48
N ASP A 11 -6.76 -0.35 -18.71
CA ASP A 11 -7.00 -0.70 -17.31
C ASP A 11 -7.22 0.55 -16.44
N THR A 12 -6.38 1.58 -16.64
CA THR A 12 -6.52 2.87 -15.95
C THR A 12 -7.81 3.56 -16.35
N TYR A 13 -8.17 3.57 -17.63
CA TYR A 13 -9.42 4.15 -18.10
C TYR A 13 -10.65 3.45 -17.49
N HIS A 14 -10.65 2.11 -17.45
CA HIS A 14 -11.72 1.34 -16.81
C HIS A 14 -11.84 1.63 -15.31
N LYS A 15 -10.73 1.75 -14.59
CA LYS A 15 -10.73 2.14 -13.17
C LYS A 15 -11.32 3.53 -12.96
N LEU A 16 -10.96 4.50 -13.81
CA LEU A 16 -11.52 5.85 -13.78
C LEU A 16 -13.02 5.85 -14.05
N ARG A 17 -13.47 5.11 -15.06
CA ARG A 17 -14.88 4.98 -15.42
C ARG A 17 -15.71 4.37 -14.28
N ARG A 18 -15.23 3.28 -13.68
CA ARG A 18 -15.90 2.63 -12.54
C ARG A 18 -16.03 3.59 -11.37
N ARG A 19 -14.94 4.26 -11.00
CA ARG A 19 -14.93 5.23 -9.89
C ARG A 19 -15.87 6.42 -10.14
N ALA A 20 -15.95 6.90 -11.38
CA ALA A 20 -16.87 7.96 -11.77
C ALA A 20 -18.34 7.51 -11.63
N PHE A 21 -18.65 6.28 -12.06
CA PHE A 21 -19.98 5.68 -11.93
C PHE A 21 -20.40 5.50 -10.47
N GLU A 22 -19.56 4.85 -9.66
CA GLU A 22 -19.81 4.63 -8.23
C GLU A 22 -19.98 5.96 -7.47
N GLY A 23 -19.18 6.97 -7.82
CA GLY A 23 -19.23 8.29 -7.21
C GLY A 23 -20.33 9.21 -7.75
N LYS A 24 -21.13 8.80 -8.74
CA LYS A 24 -22.12 9.64 -9.45
C LYS A 24 -21.52 10.98 -9.93
N ARG A 25 -20.27 10.96 -10.38
CA ARG A 25 -19.49 12.14 -10.80
C ARG A 25 -18.96 11.94 -12.21
N SER A 26 -18.68 13.05 -12.91
CA SER A 26 -18.05 12.97 -14.23
C SER A 26 -16.60 12.50 -14.13
N ILE A 27 -16.12 11.78 -15.15
CA ILE A 27 -14.71 11.35 -15.26
C ILE A 27 -13.78 12.58 -15.15
N SER A 28 -14.11 13.69 -15.82
CA SER A 28 -13.32 14.91 -15.74
C SER A 28 -13.24 15.48 -14.31
N SER A 29 -14.28 15.32 -13.48
CA SER A 29 -14.22 15.70 -12.07
C SER A 29 -13.25 14.84 -11.28
N ILE A 30 -13.25 13.53 -11.51
CA ILE A 30 -12.32 12.59 -10.86
C ILE A 30 -10.88 12.90 -11.28
N VAL A 31 -10.64 13.08 -12.58
CA VAL A 31 -9.30 13.38 -13.12
C VAL A 31 -8.75 14.67 -12.52
N ARG A 32 -9.55 15.73 -12.40
CA ARG A 32 -9.10 16.99 -11.76
C ARG A 32 -8.70 16.80 -10.31
N GLU A 33 -9.47 16.03 -9.55
CA GLU A 33 -9.15 15.74 -8.15
C GLU A 33 -7.84 14.95 -8.02
N LEU A 34 -7.63 13.96 -8.89
CA LEU A 34 -6.40 13.17 -8.90
C LEU A 34 -5.19 14.01 -9.32
N VAL A 35 -5.35 14.87 -10.33
CA VAL A 35 -4.29 15.80 -10.77
C VAL A 35 -3.96 16.80 -9.67
N ALA A 36 -4.97 17.40 -9.02
CA ALA A 36 -4.76 18.32 -7.90
C ALA A 36 -3.99 17.63 -6.76
N LYS A 37 -4.43 16.43 -6.33
CA LYS A 37 -3.73 15.64 -5.30
C LYS A 37 -2.29 15.28 -5.69
N GLY A 38 -2.06 14.98 -6.98
CA GLY A 38 -0.72 14.66 -7.49
C GLY A 38 0.20 15.87 -7.53
N LEU A 39 -0.32 17.05 -7.90
CA LEU A 39 0.41 18.31 -7.93
C LEU A 39 0.65 18.88 -6.52
N GLU A 40 -0.30 18.68 -5.60
CA GLU A 40 -0.18 19.11 -4.21
C GLU A 40 0.96 18.41 -3.48
N GLY A 41 1.40 17.24 -3.97
CA GLY A 41 2.81 16.82 -3.99
C GLY A 41 3.62 17.01 -2.70
N GLY A 42 2.99 17.04 -1.53
CA GLY A 42 3.69 17.06 -0.26
C GLY A 42 4.51 15.77 -0.15
N PRO A 43 5.70 15.80 0.49
CA PRO A 43 6.52 14.61 0.64
C PRO A 43 5.63 13.48 1.15
N ARG A 44 5.57 12.36 0.41
CA ARG A 44 4.95 11.12 0.91
C ARG A 44 5.45 10.99 2.34
N LYS A 45 4.54 10.95 3.33
CA LYS A 45 4.90 10.78 4.73
C LYS A 45 5.72 9.50 4.83
N LYS A 46 7.05 9.64 4.78
CA LYS A 46 7.99 8.60 5.13
C LYS A 46 7.91 8.53 6.64
N PHE A 47 7.17 7.55 7.13
CA PHE A 47 7.18 7.23 8.54
C PHE A 47 8.57 6.69 8.86
N THR A 48 9.40 7.54 9.48
CA THR A 48 10.77 7.20 9.88
C THR A 48 10.82 6.72 11.33
N ARG A 49 9.74 6.92 12.09
CA ARG A 49 9.63 6.50 13.49
C ARG A 49 8.43 5.58 13.68
N VAL A 50 8.60 4.60 14.58
CA VAL A 50 7.61 3.55 14.86
C VAL A 50 6.27 4.14 15.35
N GLU A 51 6.30 5.25 16.10
CA GLU A 51 5.07 5.90 16.60
C GLU A 51 4.20 6.50 15.50
N GLN A 52 4.74 6.74 14.29
CA GLN A 52 4.03 7.41 13.21
C GLN A 52 3.17 6.45 12.37
N PHE A 53 3.29 5.15 12.59
CA PHE A 53 2.50 4.14 11.92
C PHE A 53 1.17 3.95 12.66
N SER A 54 0.05 4.36 12.04
CA SER A 54 -1.32 4.16 12.58
C SER A 54 -1.69 2.68 12.74
N SER A 55 -1.04 1.82 11.97
CA SER A 55 -0.96 0.39 12.22
C SER A 55 0.45 -0.08 11.84
N VAL A 56 1.31 -0.29 12.84
CA VAL A 56 2.38 -1.27 12.65
C VAL A 56 1.68 -2.61 12.68
N GLY A 57 1.48 -3.24 11.52
CA GLY A 57 1.29 -4.68 11.47
C GLY A 57 2.58 -5.35 11.93
N ALA A 58 2.98 -5.14 13.18
CA ALA A 58 3.98 -5.93 13.86
C ALA A 58 3.30 -7.27 14.05
N GLY A 59 3.34 -8.11 13.02
CA GLY A 59 3.04 -9.52 13.17
C GLY A 59 3.91 -9.98 14.32
N ARG A 60 3.30 -10.23 15.48
CA ARG A 60 4.01 -10.81 16.62
C ARG A 60 4.56 -12.12 16.10
N SER A 61 5.88 -12.24 15.98
CA SER A 61 6.48 -13.53 15.67
C SER A 61 6.05 -14.49 16.77
N LYS A 62 5.39 -15.59 16.37
CA LYS A 62 4.97 -16.63 17.32
C LYS A 62 6.23 -17.12 18.02
N GLN A 63 6.39 -16.70 19.28
CA GLN A 63 7.53 -17.10 20.08
C GLN A 63 7.35 -18.59 20.38
N GLY A 64 8.39 -19.35 20.09
CA GLY A 64 8.48 -20.78 20.40
C GLY A 64 9.61 -21.02 21.38
N ARG A 65 10.13 -22.26 21.36
CA ARG A 65 11.28 -22.69 22.17
C ARG A 65 12.54 -21.82 21.98
N LEU A 66 12.64 -21.09 20.87
CA LEU A 66 13.78 -20.24 20.50
C LEU A 66 13.56 -18.75 20.76
N ALA A 67 12.75 -18.39 21.75
CA ALA A 67 12.65 -17.01 22.20
C ALA A 67 13.98 -16.49 22.80
N PRO A 68 14.37 -15.23 22.57
CA PRO A 68 13.71 -14.29 21.68
C PRO A 68 14.09 -14.56 20.22
N VAL A 69 13.09 -14.71 19.34
CA VAL A 69 13.32 -14.90 17.89
C VAL A 69 14.12 -13.74 17.31
N SER A 70 14.05 -12.55 17.91
CA SER A 70 14.82 -11.37 17.52
C SER A 70 16.34 -11.53 17.58
N GLU A 71 16.84 -12.46 18.41
CA GLU A 71 18.28 -12.71 18.56
C GLU A 71 18.70 -14.01 17.89
N ARG A 72 17.74 -14.90 17.63
CA ARG A 72 17.96 -16.27 17.13
C ARG A 72 17.24 -16.51 15.82
N HIS A 73 17.10 -15.46 15.01
CA HIS A 73 16.34 -15.43 13.76
C HIS A 73 16.67 -16.61 12.84
N ASP A 74 17.95 -16.87 12.59
CA ASP A 74 18.38 -17.92 11.66
C ASP A 74 17.99 -19.32 12.15
N LYS A 75 18.11 -19.57 13.46
CA LYS A 75 17.74 -20.86 14.07
C LYS A 75 16.22 -21.05 14.04
N ALA A 76 15.46 -20.00 14.32
CA ALA A 76 14.00 -20.03 14.24
C ALA A 76 13.50 -20.26 12.80
N LEU A 77 14.17 -19.68 11.79
CA LEU A 77 13.87 -19.91 10.38
C LEU A 77 14.15 -21.35 9.96
N ALA A 78 15.31 -21.90 10.36
CA ALA A 78 15.66 -23.28 10.06
C ALA A 78 14.64 -24.29 10.64
N GLU A 79 14.18 -24.10 11.88
CA GLU A 79 13.15 -24.94 12.49
C GLU A 79 11.81 -24.83 11.74
N ALA A 80 11.43 -23.63 11.31
CA ALA A 80 10.20 -23.43 10.54
C ALA A 80 10.23 -24.12 9.17
N ILE A 81 11.35 -24.04 8.46
CA ILE A 81 11.55 -24.72 7.17
C ILE A 81 11.49 -26.25 7.33
N LEU A 82 12.07 -26.79 8.41
CA LEU A 82 12.02 -28.23 8.69
C LEU A 82 10.61 -28.70 9.04
N LYS A 83 9.81 -27.89 9.75
CA LYS A 83 8.40 -28.20 10.05
C LYS A 83 7.50 -28.20 8.82
N LEU A 84 7.80 -27.38 7.80
CA LEU A 84 7.03 -27.29 6.55
C LEU A 84 7.28 -28.46 5.58
N LYS A 85 8.39 -29.19 5.74
CA LYS A 85 8.75 -30.35 4.90
C LYS A 85 8.24 -31.70 5.43
N LYS A 86 7.58 -31.71 6.58
CA LYS A 86 6.91 -32.88 7.16
C LYS A 86 5.41 -32.80 6.85
#